data_AF-A0A9D9N1S2-F1
#
_entry.id   AF-A0A9D9N1S2-F1
#
_cell.length_a   1.000
_cell.length_b   1.000
_cell.length_c   1.000
_cell.angle_alpha   90.00
_cell.angle_beta   90.00
_cell.angle_gamma   90.00
#
_symmetry.space_group_name_H-M   'P 1'
#
loop_
_entity.id
_entity.type
_entity.pdbx_description
1 polymer ?
#
loop_
_entity_poly.entity_id
_entity_poly.type
_entity_poly.pdbx_seq_one_letter_code
_entity_poly.pdbx_strand_id
1 'polypeptide(L)'
;MEIKSIILSFFIYSFIGWISEVIYCSILQRKLVNRGFLKGPICPIYGFAAVLLVYPLQEIRNNYLLVFVLSMVLASTVEYISSYILEKLFSMRWWDYTNYRLNINGRICLRNSLMFGIMGLGGVSFVQPFLSGVIGRIPEKVLDYVVFSLLVVFVADIIYSVSLLVHLREKISRLYEIIEELKRTGVKASIYESRKILREKIIKSTHPYSDKLIEKLNSIGEWKREHVRVLTAFPGIKKKIQDKILYLQTVGMNAQKSAEEKFSKSITKPVTQDKIEKTENVFAKGLCFYKLFWVFVVSSIIGVFIESAWCLFRHGYIENRSALIYIPFNMVYGIGAVLMTWVLYRWRDKKDSFIIVMCMIIGGVLEFSLSLFQEKVFNSVSWDYSSFQVNFGGRTNLLYSFFWGFLGLCWIKFLYPSLSEQIEKVRPLTGKILTAVVSVILVISMGISSFALLRQENRLKGVPPKNELEVLADKYYNDDYLKKVYPNMILKVQEGQDSNLQTEESRE
;
A
#
# COMPACT_ATOMS: atom_id res chain seq x y z
N MET A 1 4.46 19.27 16.33
CA MET A 1 5.59 18.45 15.80
C MET A 1 5.62 18.62 14.30
N GLU A 2 6.75 18.97 13.69
CA GLU A 2 6.74 19.41 12.29
C GLU A 2 6.83 18.26 11.27
N ILE A 3 5.89 18.24 10.32
CA ILE A 3 5.80 17.24 9.23
C ILE A 3 7.13 17.08 8.45
N LYS A 4 7.90 18.16 8.35
CA LYS A 4 9.22 18.22 7.70
C LYS A 4 10.23 17.31 8.39
N SER A 5 10.19 17.24 9.73
CA SER A 5 11.08 16.38 10.52
C SER A 5 10.79 14.89 10.30
N ILE A 6 9.51 14.54 10.10
CA ILE A 6 9.09 13.17 9.77
C ILE A 6 9.57 12.79 8.38
N ILE A 7 9.39 13.68 7.39
CA ILE A 7 9.86 13.45 6.01
C ILE A 7 11.38 13.32 5.97
N LEU A 8 12.13 14.19 6.65
CA LEU A 8 13.58 14.10 6.69
C LEU A 8 14.05 12.82 7.39
N SER A 9 13.39 12.42 8.48
CA SER A 9 13.70 11.16 9.16
C SER A 9 13.40 9.95 8.27
N PHE A 10 12.31 9.96 7.51
CA PHE A 10 12.04 8.93 6.49
C PHE A 10 13.24 8.77 5.53
N PHE A 11 13.79 9.87 5.03
CA PHE A 11 14.95 9.82 4.14
C PHE A 11 16.21 9.31 4.83
N ILE A 12 16.48 9.76 6.06
CA ILE A 12 17.66 9.32 6.82
C ILE A 12 17.58 7.82 7.14
N TYR A 13 16.44 7.33 7.63
CA TYR A 13 16.27 5.89 7.88
C TYR A 13 16.32 5.06 6.61
N SER A 14 15.78 5.58 5.50
CA SER A 14 15.90 4.91 4.19
C SER A 14 17.35 4.82 3.71
N PHE A 15 18.17 5.83 4.00
CA PHE A 15 19.59 5.86 3.68
C PHE A 15 20.40 4.93 4.59
N ILE A 16 20.15 4.93 5.90
CA ILE A 16 20.77 4.00 6.87
C ILE A 16 20.44 2.54 6.50
N GLY A 17 19.18 2.29 6.15
CA GLY A 17 18.73 0.98 5.69
C GLY A 17 19.45 0.55 4.40
N TRP A 18 19.60 1.46 3.44
CA TRP A 18 20.38 1.20 2.23
C TRP A 18 21.85 0.87 2.53
N ILE A 19 22.52 1.64 3.39
CA ILE A 19 23.90 1.34 3.82
C ILE A 19 23.98 -0.07 4.43
N SER A 20 23.06 -0.38 5.35
CA SER A 20 23.03 -1.67 6.04
C SER A 20 22.89 -2.84 5.06
N GLU A 21 22.01 -2.68 4.06
CA GLU A 21 21.75 -3.70 3.06
C GLU A 21 22.90 -3.85 2.06
N VAL A 22 23.53 -2.74 1.64
CA VAL A 22 24.71 -2.76 0.78
C VAL A 22 25.90 -3.41 1.49
N ILE A 23 26.15 -3.07 2.75
CA ILE A 23 27.24 -3.68 3.54
C ILE A 23 26.99 -5.18 3.68
N TYR A 24 25.80 -5.58 4.14
CA TYR A 24 25.44 -6.99 4.34
C TYR A 24 25.64 -7.80 3.05
N CYS A 25 25.11 -7.32 1.93
CA CYS A 25 25.23 -8.02 0.65
C CYS A 25 26.65 -7.99 0.08
N SER A 26 27.39 -6.90 0.28
CA SER A 26 28.75 -6.76 -0.25
C SER A 26 29.74 -7.66 0.47
N ILE A 27 29.58 -7.84 1.78
CA ILE A 27 30.36 -8.81 2.56
C ILE A 27 30.06 -10.24 2.08
N LEU A 28 28.78 -10.57 1.91
CA LEU A 28 28.37 -11.92 1.50
C LEU A 28 28.82 -12.28 0.08
N GLN A 29 28.82 -11.31 -0.84
CA GLN A 29 29.13 -11.52 -2.27
C GLN A 29 30.59 -11.15 -2.63
N ARG A 30 31.37 -10.63 -1.68
CA ARG A 30 32.75 -10.12 -1.86
C ARG A 30 32.89 -9.08 -2.98
N LYS A 31 31.81 -8.40 -3.34
CA LYS A 31 31.75 -7.35 -4.37
C LYS A 31 30.75 -6.30 -3.94
N LEU A 32 31.00 -5.03 -4.28
CA LEU A 32 30.05 -3.96 -4.02
C LEU A 32 28.80 -4.15 -4.87
N VAL A 33 27.69 -4.50 -4.22
CA VAL A 33 26.40 -4.74 -4.90
C VAL A 33 25.34 -3.82 -4.33
N ASN A 34 24.85 -2.91 -5.18
CA ASN A 34 23.70 -2.07 -4.86
C ASN A 34 22.40 -2.85 -5.10
N ARG A 35 21.72 -3.25 -4.03
CA ARG A 35 20.45 -4.00 -4.06
C ARG A 35 19.20 -3.12 -4.11
N GLY A 36 19.34 -1.81 -3.93
CA GLY A 36 18.19 -0.90 -3.91
C GLY A 36 17.40 -0.93 -5.21
N PHE A 37 16.07 -0.98 -5.08
CA PHE A 37 15.14 -0.84 -6.22
C PHE A 37 15.36 0.48 -6.94
N LEU A 38 15.43 1.57 -6.17
CA LEU A 38 15.70 2.91 -6.65
C LEU A 38 17.15 3.05 -7.14
N LYS A 39 17.42 4.01 -8.02
CA LYS A 39 18.79 4.28 -8.48
C LYS A 39 19.62 4.94 -7.37
N GLY A 40 19.00 5.82 -6.61
CA GLY A 40 19.59 6.53 -5.48
C GLY A 40 19.87 5.63 -4.27
N PRO A 41 20.65 6.12 -3.30
CA PRO A 41 21.06 5.38 -2.12
C PRO A 41 19.95 5.32 -1.06
N ILE A 42 18.72 5.01 -1.47
CA ILE A 42 17.53 5.09 -0.64
C ILE A 42 16.82 3.75 -0.72
N CYS A 43 16.57 3.13 0.44
CA CYS A 43 15.74 1.95 0.55
C CYS A 43 14.45 2.31 1.32
N PRO A 44 13.36 2.69 0.61
CA PRO A 44 12.18 3.31 1.21
C PRO A 44 11.50 2.48 2.30
N ILE A 45 11.64 1.16 2.25
CA ILE A 45 11.04 0.25 3.23
C ILE A 45 11.51 0.54 4.66
N TYR A 46 12.78 0.95 4.83
CA TYR A 46 13.32 1.31 6.15
C TYR A 46 12.82 2.68 6.61
N GLY A 47 12.64 3.63 5.69
CA GLY A 47 11.98 4.91 6.00
C GLY A 47 10.53 4.72 6.43
N PHE A 48 9.77 3.91 5.69
CA PHE A 48 8.39 3.56 6.06
C PHE A 48 8.35 2.83 7.40
N ALA A 49 9.26 1.88 7.64
CA ALA A 49 9.38 1.23 8.94
C ALA A 49 9.64 2.24 10.07
N ALA A 50 10.50 3.24 9.85
CA ALA A 50 10.73 4.28 10.86
C ALA A 50 9.47 5.12 11.12
N VAL A 51 8.77 5.57 10.08
CA VAL A 51 7.54 6.37 10.22
C VAL A 51 6.40 5.56 10.86
N LEU A 52 6.25 4.29 10.49
CA LEU A 52 5.15 3.43 10.95
C LEU A 52 5.43 2.74 12.29
N LEU A 53 6.70 2.52 12.65
CA LEU A 53 7.08 1.74 13.84
C LEU A 53 7.82 2.59 14.86
N VAL A 54 8.85 3.32 14.45
CA VAL A 54 9.71 4.06 15.40
C VAL A 54 9.00 5.30 15.96
N TYR A 55 8.28 6.03 15.11
CA TYR A 55 7.58 7.26 15.53
C TYR A 55 6.39 7.02 16.46
N PRO A 56 5.51 6.02 16.26
CA PRO A 56 4.42 5.74 17.20
C PRO A 56 4.89 5.26 18.57
N LEU A 57 6.05 4.58 18.63
CA LEU A 57 6.57 4.03 19.87
C LEU A 57 7.40 5.04 20.69
N GLN A 58 7.57 6.29 20.21
CA GLN A 58 8.34 7.32 20.92
C GLN A 58 7.73 7.70 22.28
N GLU A 59 6.40 7.71 22.39
CA GLU A 59 5.71 8.09 23.63
C GLU A 59 5.98 7.11 24.77
N ILE A 60 6.26 5.86 24.45
CA ILE A 60 6.56 4.78 25.40
C ILE A 60 8.05 4.38 25.40
N ARG A 61 8.93 5.24 24.87
CA ARG A 61 10.37 4.95 24.69
C ARG A 61 11.11 4.51 25.97
N ASN A 62 10.59 4.89 27.13
CA ASN A 62 11.17 4.58 28.44
C ASN A 62 10.84 3.14 28.90
N ASN A 63 9.83 2.50 28.30
CA ASN A 63 9.49 1.11 28.57
C ASN A 63 10.13 0.20 27.52
N TYR A 64 11.39 -0.17 27.72
CA TYR A 64 12.18 -0.94 26.77
C TYR A 64 11.56 -2.29 26.40
N LEU A 65 10.95 -2.98 27.36
CA LEU A 65 10.30 -4.27 27.11
C LEU A 65 9.08 -4.09 26.19
N LEU A 66 8.25 -3.09 26.45
CA LEU A 66 7.07 -2.82 25.65
C LEU A 66 7.46 -2.37 24.22
N VAL A 67 8.47 -1.50 24.09
CA VAL A 67 9.01 -1.07 22.79
C VAL A 67 9.55 -2.28 22.01
N PHE A 68 10.31 -3.16 22.66
CA PHE A 68 10.84 -4.38 22.03
C PHE A 68 9.71 -5.27 21.50
N VAL A 69 8.72 -5.58 22.34
CA VAL A 69 7.60 -6.46 21.96
C VAL A 69 6.74 -5.84 20.87
N LEU A 70 6.39 -4.56 20.98
CA LEU A 70 5.58 -3.88 19.96
C LEU A 70 6.34 -3.74 18.64
N SER A 71 7.63 -3.42 18.68
CA SER A 71 8.46 -3.38 17.45
C SER A 71 8.51 -4.73 16.77
N MET A 72 8.71 -5.81 17.54
CA MET A 72 8.69 -7.18 17.05
C MET A 72 7.36 -7.49 16.35
N VAL A 73 6.23 -7.22 17.01
CA VAL A 73 4.89 -7.55 16.47
C VAL A 73 4.56 -6.70 15.25
N LEU A 74 4.75 -5.38 15.32
CA LEU A 74 4.38 -4.47 14.25
C LEU A 74 5.25 -4.67 12.99
N ALA A 75 6.57 -4.80 13.15
CA ALA A 75 7.46 -5.09 12.03
C ALA A 75 7.14 -6.44 11.38
N SER A 76 6.90 -7.47 12.19
CA SER A 76 6.51 -8.81 11.68
C SER A 76 5.16 -8.77 10.97
N THR A 77 4.23 -7.94 11.44
CA THR A 77 2.93 -7.74 10.77
C THR A 77 3.14 -7.09 9.41
N VAL A 78 3.95 -6.03 9.33
CA VAL A 78 4.30 -5.38 8.06
C VAL A 78 5.02 -6.36 7.14
N GLU A 79 6.02 -7.10 7.62
CA GLU A 79 6.74 -8.11 6.83
C GLU A 79 5.77 -9.18 6.30
N TYR A 80 4.87 -9.69 7.13
CA TYR A 80 3.89 -10.69 6.71
C TYR A 80 2.95 -10.15 5.64
N ILE A 81 2.39 -8.95 5.86
CA ILE A 81 1.50 -8.24 4.92
C ILE A 81 2.23 -7.98 3.60
N SER A 82 3.45 -7.44 3.64
CA SER A 82 4.26 -7.17 2.46
C SER A 82 4.57 -8.46 1.69
N SER A 83 4.99 -9.53 2.37
CA SER A 83 5.21 -10.85 1.75
C SER A 83 3.95 -11.36 1.05
N TYR A 84 2.79 -11.20 1.69
CA TYR A 84 1.51 -11.67 1.14
C TYR A 84 1.01 -10.79 -0.02
N ILE A 85 1.11 -9.47 0.08
CA ILE A 85 0.78 -8.52 -1.02
C ILE A 85 1.67 -8.79 -2.23
N LEU A 86 2.99 -8.87 -2.01
CA LEU A 86 3.95 -9.10 -3.08
C LEU A 86 3.73 -10.46 -3.74
N GLU A 87 3.37 -11.48 -2.97
CA GLU A 87 2.96 -12.77 -3.52
C GLU A 87 1.66 -12.68 -4.31
N LYS A 88 0.66 -11.90 -3.88
CA LYS A 88 -0.59 -11.77 -4.66
C LYS A 88 -0.44 -10.92 -5.92
N LEU A 89 0.32 -9.83 -5.85
CA LEU A 89 0.54 -8.93 -6.98
C LEU A 89 1.49 -9.52 -8.03
N PHE A 90 2.57 -10.18 -7.58
CA PHE A 90 3.63 -10.66 -8.45
C PHE A 90 3.72 -12.18 -8.53
N SER A 91 2.84 -12.91 -7.82
CA SER A 91 2.91 -14.38 -7.65
C SER A 91 4.24 -14.85 -7.03
N MET A 92 5.05 -13.94 -6.46
CA MET A 92 6.42 -14.20 -5.98
C MET A 92 6.51 -14.06 -4.46
N ARG A 93 7.16 -15.03 -3.80
CA ARG A 93 7.73 -14.80 -2.47
C ARG A 93 9.10 -14.16 -2.62
N TRP A 94 9.24 -12.95 -2.08
CA TRP A 94 10.51 -12.21 -2.12
C TRP A 94 11.50 -12.74 -1.08
N TRP A 95 10.98 -13.40 -0.03
CA TRP A 95 11.72 -14.17 0.96
C TRP A 95 10.89 -15.37 1.41
N ASP A 96 11.56 -16.42 1.87
CA ASP A 96 10.93 -17.65 2.37
C ASP A 96 11.69 -18.17 3.61
N TYR A 97 10.98 -18.23 4.73
CA TYR A 97 11.46 -18.70 6.01
C TYR A 97 10.88 -20.06 6.42
N THR A 98 10.36 -20.86 5.48
CA THR A 98 9.73 -22.17 5.76
C THR A 98 10.64 -23.09 6.59
N ASN A 99 11.96 -23.02 6.38
CA ASN A 99 12.95 -23.82 7.09
C ASN A 99 13.39 -23.24 8.44
N TYR A 100 12.83 -22.11 8.86
CA TYR A 100 13.18 -21.46 10.13
C TYR A 100 12.19 -21.87 11.24
N ARG A 101 12.68 -21.94 12.47
CA ARG A 101 11.85 -22.28 13.64
C ARG A 101 10.77 -21.21 13.87
N LEU A 102 9.58 -21.67 14.28
CA LEU A 102 8.42 -20.83 14.58
C LEU A 102 8.11 -19.85 13.43
N ASN A 103 8.13 -20.36 12.20
CA ASN A 103 7.71 -19.60 11.03
C ASN A 103 6.19 -19.64 10.87
N ILE A 104 5.63 -18.58 10.30
CA ILE A 104 4.22 -18.53 9.92
C ILE A 104 4.13 -18.53 8.39
N ASN A 105 3.70 -19.66 7.82
CA ASN A 105 3.56 -19.87 6.37
C ASN A 105 4.86 -19.61 5.56
N GLY A 106 6.03 -19.66 6.21
CA GLY A 106 7.30 -19.25 5.62
C GLY A 106 7.44 -17.75 5.33
N ARG A 107 6.57 -16.88 5.87
CA ARG A 107 6.60 -15.43 5.57
C ARG A 107 7.33 -14.60 6.61
N ILE A 108 7.22 -15.01 7.87
CA ILE A 108 7.93 -14.44 9.01
C ILE A 108 8.45 -15.59 9.87
N CYS A 109 9.46 -15.34 10.68
CA CYS A 109 9.97 -16.30 11.64
C CYS A 109 10.41 -15.60 12.93
N LEU A 110 10.36 -16.33 14.04
CA LEU A 110 10.70 -15.77 15.36
C LEU A 110 12.09 -15.11 15.37
N ARG A 111 13.09 -15.71 14.70
CA ARG A 111 14.45 -15.15 14.65
C ARG A 111 14.44 -13.71 14.11
N ASN A 112 13.78 -13.47 12.99
CA ASN A 112 13.72 -12.14 12.38
C ASN A 112 12.83 -11.20 13.19
N SER A 113 11.73 -11.71 13.73
CA SER A 113 10.86 -10.96 14.65
C SER A 113 11.65 -10.43 15.85
N LEU A 114 12.50 -11.25 16.47
CA LEU A 114 13.39 -10.82 17.56
C LEU A 114 14.38 -9.75 17.10
N MET A 115 14.96 -9.89 15.90
CA MET A 115 15.84 -8.86 15.34
C MET A 115 15.10 -7.53 15.14
N PHE A 116 13.84 -7.56 14.69
CA PHE A 116 13.02 -6.34 14.63
C PHE A 116 12.74 -5.73 15.99
N GLY A 117 12.56 -6.55 17.03
CA GLY A 117 12.46 -6.09 18.41
C GLY A 117 13.71 -5.32 18.85
N ILE A 118 14.90 -5.87 18.60
CA ILE A 118 16.19 -5.21 18.92
C ILE A 118 16.37 -3.93 18.11
N MET A 119 16.13 -3.99 16.80
CA MET A 119 16.29 -2.85 15.89
C MET A 119 15.29 -1.73 16.23
N GLY A 120 14.05 -2.08 16.57
CA GLY A 120 13.03 -1.12 16.98
C GLY A 120 13.34 -0.49 18.33
N LEU A 121 13.84 -1.26 19.31
CA LEU A 121 14.34 -0.72 20.57
C LEU A 121 15.51 0.24 20.33
N GLY A 122 16.49 -0.15 19.52
CA GLY A 122 17.60 0.70 19.11
C GLY A 122 17.14 2.00 18.44
N GLY A 123 16.22 1.85 17.48
CA GLY A 123 15.62 2.93 16.71
C GLY A 123 14.88 3.93 17.60
N VAL A 124 14.03 3.44 18.49
CA VAL A 124 13.15 4.25 19.35
C VAL A 124 13.94 4.91 20.48
N SER A 125 14.82 4.17 21.16
CA SER A 125 15.46 4.64 22.38
C SER A 125 16.77 5.40 22.14
N PHE A 126 17.42 5.23 20.99
CA PHE A 126 18.72 5.88 20.72
C PHE A 126 18.73 6.67 19.41
N VAL A 127 18.39 6.03 18.29
CA VAL A 127 18.54 6.65 16.96
C VAL A 127 17.57 7.82 16.79
N GLN A 128 16.30 7.64 17.15
CA GLN A 128 15.29 8.67 16.96
C GLN A 128 15.51 9.90 17.86
N PRO A 129 15.81 9.79 19.17
CA PRO A 129 16.16 10.95 19.99
C PRO A 129 17.37 11.71 19.44
N PHE A 130 18.40 10.98 18.99
CA PHE A 130 19.56 11.59 18.34
C PHE A 130 19.18 12.34 17.06
N LEU A 131 18.43 11.71 16.16
CA LEU A 131 17.95 12.33 14.92
C LEU A 131 17.08 13.56 15.19
N SER A 132 16.13 13.47 16.11
CA SER A 132 15.31 14.59 16.51
C SER A 132 16.15 15.75 17.06
N GLY A 133 17.20 15.45 17.83
CA GLY A 133 18.15 16.47 18.30
C GLY A 133 18.96 17.10 17.16
N VAL A 134 19.39 16.34 16.16
CA VAL A 134 20.14 16.87 15.01
C VAL A 134 19.23 17.70 14.11
N ILE A 135 18.05 17.18 13.77
CA ILE A 135 17.08 17.87 12.90
C ILE A 135 16.59 19.16 13.55
N GLY A 136 16.35 19.16 14.87
CA GLY A 136 15.93 20.35 15.60
C GLY A 136 16.96 21.48 15.66
N ARG A 137 18.22 21.24 15.26
CA ARG A 137 19.25 22.29 15.13
C ARG A 137 19.29 22.93 13.73
N ILE A 138 18.56 22.38 12.77
CA ILE A 138 18.54 22.87 11.39
C ILE A 138 17.56 24.06 11.32
N PRO A 139 17.96 25.22 10.76
CA PRO A 139 17.03 26.34 10.56
C PRO A 139 15.84 25.95 9.68
N GLU A 140 14.63 26.40 10.04
CA GLU A 140 13.38 26.05 9.34
C GLU A 140 13.42 26.27 7.82
N LYS A 141 13.98 27.41 7.38
CA LYS A 141 14.12 27.71 5.94
C LYS A 141 15.03 26.71 5.21
N VAL A 142 16.11 26.28 5.87
CA VAL A 142 17.04 25.28 5.31
C VAL A 142 16.34 23.93 5.24
N LEU A 143 15.57 23.58 6.28
CA LEU A 143 14.80 22.35 6.33
C LEU A 143 13.77 22.29 5.19
N ASP A 144 13.09 23.40 4.88
CA ASP A 144 12.16 23.51 3.75
C ASP A 144 12.82 23.20 2.41
N TYR A 145 13.96 23.85 2.11
CA TYR A 145 14.67 23.61 0.86
C TYR A 145 15.17 22.17 0.77
N VAL A 146 15.74 21.62 1.85
CA VAL A 146 16.25 20.24 1.88
C VAL A 146 15.12 19.24 1.66
N VAL A 147 14.01 19.36 2.38
CA VAL A 147 12.87 18.44 2.25
C VAL A 147 12.26 18.52 0.85
N PHE A 148 12.05 19.72 0.33
CA PHE A 148 11.54 19.91 -1.03
C PHE A 148 12.47 19.28 -2.08
N SER A 149 13.77 19.56 -2.01
CA SER A 149 14.75 18.96 -2.92
C SER A 149 14.79 17.44 -2.84
N LEU A 150 14.78 16.87 -1.63
CA LEU A 150 14.76 15.41 -1.44
C LEU A 150 13.49 14.78 -2.02
N LEU A 151 12.32 15.38 -1.83
CA LEU A 151 11.07 14.90 -2.40
C LEU A 151 11.08 14.93 -3.93
N VAL A 152 11.55 16.03 -4.53
CA VAL A 152 11.65 16.14 -6.01
C VAL A 152 12.58 15.07 -6.57
N VAL A 153 13.78 14.90 -5.97
CA VAL A 153 14.74 13.87 -6.38
C VAL A 153 14.15 12.47 -6.21
N PHE A 154 13.44 12.23 -5.10
CA PHE A 154 12.84 10.94 -4.80
C PHE A 154 11.74 10.56 -5.80
N VAL A 155 10.84 11.51 -6.13
CA VAL A 155 9.79 11.30 -7.14
C VAL A 155 10.42 11.03 -8.51
N ALA A 156 11.43 11.81 -8.90
CA ALA A 156 12.14 11.61 -10.17
C ALA A 156 12.81 10.22 -10.23
N ASP A 157 13.43 9.76 -9.13
CA ASP A 157 14.06 8.44 -9.05
C ASP A 157 13.02 7.32 -9.09
N ILE A 158 11.86 7.47 -8.44
CA ILE A 158 10.75 6.51 -8.56
C ILE A 158 10.29 6.42 -10.01
N ILE A 159 10.00 7.54 -10.66
CA ILE A 159 9.54 7.57 -12.07
C ILE A 159 10.59 6.90 -12.96
N TYR A 160 11.88 7.25 -12.80
CA TYR A 160 12.97 6.65 -13.56
C TYR A 160 13.08 5.14 -13.32
N SER A 161 13.06 4.71 -12.05
CA SER A 161 13.23 3.30 -11.68
C SER A 161 12.06 2.44 -12.12
N VAL A 162 10.83 2.95 -12.02
CA VAL A 162 9.62 2.27 -12.54
C VAL A 162 9.65 2.21 -14.07
N SER A 163 10.00 3.30 -14.74
CA SER A 163 10.14 3.33 -16.20
C SER A 163 11.19 2.32 -16.68
N LEU A 164 12.36 2.28 -16.03
CA LEU A 164 13.42 1.31 -16.31
C LEU A 164 12.91 -0.13 -16.20
N LEU A 165 12.09 -0.44 -15.19
CA LEU A 165 11.53 -1.78 -15.01
C LEU A 165 10.50 -2.16 -16.07
N VAL A 166 9.64 -1.22 -16.48
CA VAL A 166 8.68 -1.44 -17.56
C VAL A 166 9.42 -1.73 -18.88
N HIS A 167 10.40 -0.90 -19.23
CA HIS A 167 11.23 -1.10 -20.43
C HIS A 167 12.03 -2.41 -20.35
N LEU A 168 12.60 -2.74 -19.20
CA LEU A 168 13.34 -3.98 -18.98
C LEU A 168 12.45 -5.21 -19.19
N ARG A 169 11.22 -5.18 -18.65
CA ARG A 169 10.25 -6.27 -18.82
C ARG A 169 9.90 -6.48 -20.29
N GLU A 170 9.57 -5.40 -21.01
CA GLU A 170 9.27 -5.47 -22.45
C GLU A 170 10.44 -6.03 -23.25
N LYS A 171 11.66 -5.56 -22.93
CA LYS A 171 12.88 -6.01 -23.57
C LYS A 171 13.14 -7.51 -23.38
N ILE A 172 12.98 -8.00 -22.15
CA ILE A 172 13.13 -9.42 -21.82
C ILE A 172 12.08 -10.26 -22.54
N SER A 173 10.81 -9.81 -22.59
CA SER A 173 9.75 -10.52 -23.29
C SER A 173 10.05 -10.69 -24.78
N ARG A 174 10.45 -9.62 -25.47
CA ARG A 174 10.82 -9.69 -26.89
C ARG A 174 12.00 -10.62 -27.17
N LEU A 175 12.99 -10.66 -26.27
CA LEU A 175 14.11 -11.59 -26.38
C LEU A 175 13.67 -13.05 -26.23
N TYR A 176 12.76 -13.33 -25.29
CA TYR A 176 12.23 -14.68 -25.10
C TYR A 176 11.45 -15.17 -26.33
N GLU A 177 10.63 -14.33 -26.95
CA GLU A 177 9.93 -14.68 -28.20
C GLU A 177 10.90 -15.10 -29.30
N ILE A 178 11.97 -14.31 -29.53
CA ILE A 178 13.00 -14.63 -30.54
C ILE A 178 13.71 -15.95 -30.24
N ILE A 179 14.10 -16.15 -28.98
CA ILE A 179 14.80 -17.38 -28.55
C ILE A 179 13.92 -18.60 -28.74
N GLU A 180 12.62 -18.48 -28.53
CA GLU A 180 11.71 -19.59 -28.69
C GLU A 180 11.41 -19.90 -30.14
N GLU A 181 11.23 -18.90 -31.00
CA GLU A 181 11.16 -19.10 -32.46
C GLU A 181 12.41 -19.85 -32.97
N LEU A 182 13.60 -19.49 -32.48
CA LEU A 182 14.84 -20.22 -32.79
C LEU A 182 14.86 -21.66 -32.24
N LYS A 183 14.35 -21.88 -31.03
CA LYS A 183 14.28 -23.24 -30.46
C LYS A 183 13.33 -24.14 -31.26
N ARG A 184 12.26 -23.59 -31.84
CA ARG A 184 11.33 -24.35 -32.70
C ARG A 184 11.98 -24.88 -33.97
N THR A 185 13.02 -24.22 -34.48
CA THR A 185 13.81 -24.71 -35.62
C THR A 185 14.96 -25.64 -35.22
N GLY A 186 15.00 -26.09 -33.96
CA GLY A 186 16.03 -26.98 -33.43
C GLY A 186 17.33 -26.27 -33.03
N VAL A 187 17.39 -24.94 -33.11
CA VAL A 187 18.57 -24.16 -32.74
C VAL A 187 18.60 -23.93 -31.23
N LYS A 188 19.68 -24.37 -30.57
CA LYS A 188 19.92 -24.06 -29.16
C LYS A 188 20.24 -22.58 -29.00
N ALA A 189 19.32 -21.82 -28.41
CA ALA A 189 19.51 -20.41 -28.08
C ALA A 189 19.20 -20.13 -26.61
N SER A 190 19.88 -19.13 -26.05
CA SER A 190 19.75 -18.73 -24.65
C SER A 190 19.71 -17.22 -24.49
N ILE A 191 18.97 -16.74 -23.50
CA ILE A 191 18.83 -15.32 -23.17
C ILE A 191 20.13 -14.73 -22.58
N TYR A 192 21.10 -15.57 -22.23
CA TYR A 192 22.42 -15.12 -21.80
C TYR A 192 23.38 -14.87 -22.98
N GLU A 193 22.98 -15.21 -24.20
CA GLU A 193 23.83 -15.03 -25.37
C GLU A 193 23.86 -13.57 -25.81
N SER A 194 25.04 -13.11 -26.21
CA SER A 194 25.22 -11.77 -26.75
C SER A 194 24.40 -11.61 -28.04
N ARG A 195 23.92 -10.39 -28.29
CA ARG A 195 23.14 -10.05 -29.50
C ARG A 195 23.84 -10.48 -30.79
N LYS A 196 25.18 -10.39 -30.85
CA LYS A 196 26.00 -10.87 -31.97
C LYS A 196 25.84 -12.39 -32.20
N ILE A 197 25.91 -13.18 -31.13
CA ILE A 197 25.77 -14.64 -31.16
C ILE A 197 24.35 -15.03 -31.59
N LEU A 198 23.33 -14.37 -31.02
CA LEU A 198 21.94 -14.57 -31.42
C LEU A 198 21.71 -14.24 -32.90
N ARG A 199 22.29 -13.13 -33.39
CA ARG A 199 22.22 -12.75 -34.81
C ARG A 199 22.86 -13.80 -35.72
N GLU A 200 24.04 -14.29 -35.38
CA GLU A 200 24.72 -15.36 -36.13
C GLU A 200 23.91 -16.65 -36.15
N LYS A 201 23.27 -17.01 -35.03
CA LYS A 201 22.39 -18.19 -34.96
C LYS A 201 21.13 -18.03 -35.80
N ILE A 202 20.52 -16.84 -35.85
CA ILE A 202 19.38 -16.56 -36.73
C ILE A 202 19.77 -16.74 -38.20
N ILE A 203 20.90 -16.16 -38.61
CA ILE A 203 21.40 -16.27 -40.01
C ILE A 203 21.68 -17.73 -40.38
N LYS A 204 22.33 -18.49 -39.50
CA LYS A 204 22.68 -19.91 -39.73
C LYS A 204 21.48 -20.85 -39.69
N SER A 205 20.36 -20.44 -39.10
CA SER A 205 19.17 -21.29 -38.94
C SER A 205 18.33 -21.45 -40.22
N THR A 206 18.63 -20.68 -41.28
CA THR A 206 17.88 -20.66 -42.55
C THR A 206 16.36 -20.52 -42.35
N HIS A 207 15.96 -19.75 -41.33
CA HIS A 207 14.55 -19.56 -40.98
C HIS A 207 13.84 -18.75 -42.07
N PRO A 208 12.62 -19.14 -42.53
CA PRO A 208 11.86 -18.41 -43.55
C PRO A 208 11.43 -16.98 -43.17
N TYR A 209 11.79 -16.53 -41.96
CA TYR A 209 11.53 -15.19 -41.41
C TYR A 209 12.79 -14.61 -40.74
N SER A 210 13.99 -15.04 -41.15
CA SER A 210 15.27 -14.62 -40.58
C SER A 210 15.42 -13.11 -40.56
N ASP A 211 15.02 -12.41 -41.63
CA ASP A 211 15.16 -10.96 -41.73
C ASP A 211 14.25 -10.23 -40.74
N LYS A 212 13.02 -10.71 -40.57
CA LYS A 212 12.06 -10.18 -39.57
C LYS A 212 12.53 -10.43 -38.14
N LEU A 213 13.16 -11.57 -37.88
CA LEU A 213 13.77 -11.89 -36.59
C LEU A 213 14.99 -11.01 -36.28
N ILE A 214 15.81 -10.74 -37.29
CA ILE A 214 16.96 -9.82 -37.19
C ILE A 214 16.47 -8.39 -36.96
N GLU A 215 15.41 -7.96 -37.63
CA GLU A 215 14.79 -6.65 -37.42
C GLU A 215 14.21 -6.52 -36.00
N LYS A 216 13.46 -7.53 -35.52
CA LYS A 216 13.00 -7.60 -34.13
C LYS A 216 14.18 -7.56 -33.15
N LEU A 217 15.23 -8.34 -33.38
CA LEU A 217 16.44 -8.32 -32.55
C LEU A 217 17.13 -6.95 -32.59
N ASN A 218 17.07 -6.26 -33.72
CA ASN A 218 17.65 -4.93 -33.89
C ASN A 218 16.86 -3.83 -33.20
N SER A 219 15.53 -3.98 -33.12
CA SER A 219 14.65 -3.12 -32.34
C SER A 219 14.90 -3.22 -30.82
N ILE A 220 15.50 -4.33 -30.38
CA ILE A 220 15.90 -4.55 -28.99
C ILE A 220 17.22 -3.80 -28.77
N GLY A 221 17.13 -2.57 -28.27
CA GLY A 221 18.28 -1.72 -27.95
C GLY A 221 19.30 -2.40 -27.00
N GLU A 222 20.48 -1.81 -26.81
CA GLU A 222 21.55 -2.45 -26.04
C GLU A 222 21.28 -2.56 -24.53
N TRP A 223 21.96 -3.49 -23.87
CA TRP A 223 21.89 -3.67 -22.41
C TRP A 223 22.70 -2.58 -21.71
N LYS A 224 22.00 -1.55 -21.22
CA LYS A 224 22.60 -0.56 -20.31
C LYS A 224 22.95 -1.14 -18.93
N ARG A 225 23.89 -0.53 -18.23
CA ARG A 225 24.41 -0.96 -16.91
C ARG A 225 23.31 -1.07 -15.85
N GLU A 226 22.31 -0.20 -15.92
CA GLU A 226 21.18 -0.14 -15.00
C GLU A 226 20.28 -1.38 -15.11
N HIS A 227 20.11 -1.92 -16.33
CA HIS A 227 19.37 -3.16 -16.55
C HIS A 227 20.07 -4.35 -15.87
N VAL A 228 21.40 -4.42 -16.00
CA VAL A 228 22.22 -5.49 -15.40
C VAL A 228 22.15 -5.41 -13.88
N ARG A 229 22.21 -4.19 -13.31
CA ARG A 229 22.04 -3.97 -11.87
C ARG A 229 20.70 -4.52 -11.38
N VAL A 230 19.59 -4.16 -12.02
CA VAL A 230 18.25 -4.61 -11.62
C VAL A 230 18.11 -6.13 -11.70
N LEU A 231 18.63 -6.74 -12.76
CA LEU A 231 18.63 -8.21 -12.90
C LEU A 231 19.48 -8.91 -11.84
N THR A 232 20.57 -8.28 -11.41
CA THR A 232 21.44 -8.78 -10.33
C THR A 232 20.77 -8.64 -8.97
N ALA A 233 20.07 -7.54 -8.74
CA ALA A 233 19.30 -7.31 -7.51
C ALA A 233 18.08 -8.25 -7.41
N PHE A 234 17.44 -8.55 -8.54
CA PHE A 234 16.21 -9.36 -8.62
C PHE A 234 16.33 -10.54 -9.59
N PRO A 235 17.08 -11.60 -9.23
CA PRO A 235 17.37 -12.73 -10.12
C PRO A 235 16.11 -13.52 -10.55
N GLY A 236 15.03 -13.47 -9.76
CA GLY A 236 13.77 -14.18 -10.03
C GLY A 236 12.91 -13.59 -11.16
N ILE A 237 13.13 -12.33 -11.57
CA ILE A 237 12.34 -11.66 -12.62
C ILE A 237 12.44 -12.42 -13.95
N LYS A 238 13.66 -12.88 -14.28
CA LYS A 238 13.97 -13.55 -15.55
C LYS A 238 13.19 -14.86 -15.71
N LYS A 239 13.25 -15.73 -14.69
CA LYS A 239 12.60 -17.05 -14.69
C LYS A 239 11.08 -16.93 -14.85
N LYS A 240 10.46 -15.94 -14.23
CA LYS A 240 9.00 -15.75 -14.34
C LYS A 240 8.51 -15.19 -15.65
N ILE A 241 9.25 -14.27 -16.28
CA ILE A 241 8.89 -13.80 -17.62
C ILE A 241 8.94 -15.00 -18.57
N GLN A 242 9.95 -15.88 -18.43
CA GLN A 242 10.01 -17.15 -19.15
C GLN A 242 8.80 -18.05 -18.89
N ASP A 243 8.48 -18.31 -17.61
CA ASP A 243 7.37 -19.20 -17.24
C ASP A 243 6.02 -18.66 -17.76
N LYS A 244 5.82 -17.34 -17.73
CA LYS A 244 4.60 -16.69 -18.23
C LYS A 244 4.48 -16.75 -19.75
N ILE A 245 5.58 -16.57 -20.47
CA ILE A 245 5.62 -16.69 -21.94
C ILE A 245 5.32 -18.15 -22.34
N LEU A 246 6.01 -19.10 -21.71
CA LEU A 246 5.80 -20.53 -21.92
C LEU A 246 4.35 -20.94 -21.62
N TYR A 247 3.76 -20.41 -20.55
CA TYR A 247 2.35 -20.61 -20.23
C TYR A 247 1.44 -20.05 -21.34
N LEU A 248 1.64 -18.81 -21.78
CA LEU A 248 0.81 -18.17 -22.81
C LEU A 248 0.90 -18.90 -24.16
N GLN A 249 2.06 -19.45 -24.53
CA GLN A 249 2.19 -20.24 -25.75
C GLN A 249 1.63 -21.65 -25.61
N THR A 250 1.76 -22.27 -24.44
CA THR A 250 1.14 -23.58 -24.17
C THR A 250 -0.38 -23.46 -24.20
N VAL A 251 -0.93 -22.40 -23.60
CA VAL A 251 -2.36 -22.08 -23.68
C VAL A 251 -2.76 -21.74 -25.11
N GLY A 252 -1.95 -20.97 -25.86
CA GLY A 252 -2.19 -20.67 -27.27
C GLY A 252 -2.19 -21.91 -28.17
N MET A 253 -1.23 -22.83 -27.99
CA MET A 253 -1.17 -24.10 -28.72
C MET A 253 -2.30 -25.05 -28.33
N ASN A 254 -2.69 -25.09 -27.05
CA ASN A 254 -3.84 -25.88 -26.59
C ASN A 254 -5.16 -25.28 -27.06
N ALA A 255 -5.27 -23.95 -27.14
CA ALA A 255 -6.41 -23.26 -27.71
C ALA A 255 -6.50 -23.47 -29.23
N GLN A 256 -5.37 -23.48 -29.94
CA GLN A 256 -5.31 -23.84 -31.37
C GLN A 256 -5.67 -25.30 -31.61
N LYS A 257 -5.09 -26.25 -30.85
CA LYS A 257 -5.46 -27.68 -30.94
C LYS A 257 -6.92 -27.92 -30.56
N SER A 258 -7.42 -27.24 -29.55
CA SER A 258 -8.84 -27.32 -29.16
C SER A 258 -9.75 -26.62 -30.17
N ALA A 259 -9.28 -25.57 -30.86
CA ALA A 259 -9.99 -24.94 -31.96
C ALA A 259 -9.98 -25.82 -33.22
N GLU A 260 -8.89 -26.51 -33.54
CA GLU A 260 -8.78 -27.49 -34.63
C GLU A 260 -9.62 -28.74 -34.35
N GLU A 261 -9.62 -29.25 -33.11
CA GLU A 261 -10.53 -30.32 -32.68
C GLU A 261 -11.99 -29.88 -32.67
N LYS A 262 -12.29 -28.63 -32.26
CA LYS A 262 -13.66 -28.08 -32.33
C LYS A 262 -14.07 -27.78 -33.77
N PHE A 263 -13.16 -27.39 -34.64
CA PHE A 263 -13.39 -27.15 -36.07
C PHE A 263 -13.59 -28.47 -36.82
N SER A 264 -12.83 -29.51 -36.47
CA SER A 264 -13.02 -30.88 -36.92
C SER A 264 -14.35 -31.47 -36.42
N LYS A 265 -14.72 -31.21 -35.15
CA LYS A 265 -16.02 -31.61 -34.59
C LYS A 265 -17.20 -30.76 -35.08
N SER A 266 -16.97 -29.53 -35.56
CA SER A 266 -18.05 -28.64 -36.07
C SER A 266 -18.54 -29.00 -37.48
N ILE A 267 -17.91 -29.97 -38.16
CA ILE A 267 -18.48 -30.55 -39.40
C ILE A 267 -19.70 -31.43 -39.06
N THR A 268 -19.91 -31.82 -37.80
CA THR A 268 -21.10 -32.57 -37.36
C THR A 268 -21.85 -31.86 -36.24
N LYS A 269 -22.89 -31.13 -36.67
CA LYS A 269 -23.99 -30.50 -35.91
C LYS A 269 -23.80 -29.04 -35.48
N PRO A 270 -24.83 -28.19 -35.70
CA PRO A 270 -24.77 -26.79 -35.35
C PRO A 270 -25.01 -26.64 -33.84
N VAL A 271 -24.15 -25.86 -33.18
CA VAL A 271 -24.35 -25.43 -31.80
C VAL A 271 -24.38 -23.90 -31.80
N THR A 272 -25.49 -23.37 -31.32
CA THR A 272 -25.78 -21.93 -31.20
C THR A 272 -24.80 -21.20 -30.29
N GLN A 273 -24.47 -19.99 -30.71
CA GLN A 273 -23.30 -19.19 -30.34
C GLN A 273 -23.34 -18.56 -28.93
N ASP A 274 -24.33 -18.86 -28.10
CA ASP A 274 -24.63 -18.09 -26.87
C ASP A 274 -23.84 -18.48 -25.61
N LYS A 275 -23.08 -19.59 -25.61
CA LYS A 275 -22.47 -20.11 -24.36
C LYS A 275 -20.96 -19.90 -24.21
N ILE A 276 -20.23 -19.46 -25.24
CA ILE A 276 -18.76 -19.36 -25.19
C ILE A 276 -18.27 -17.96 -24.75
N GLU A 277 -19.06 -16.89 -24.91
CA GLU A 277 -18.65 -15.51 -24.56
C GLU A 277 -18.72 -15.14 -23.06
N LYS A 278 -19.34 -15.95 -22.20
CA LYS A 278 -19.70 -15.51 -20.84
C LYS A 278 -18.60 -15.61 -19.76
N THR A 279 -17.42 -16.17 -20.01
CA THR A 279 -16.44 -16.43 -18.94
C THR A 279 -15.25 -15.46 -18.85
N GLU A 280 -14.96 -14.68 -19.89
CA GLU A 280 -13.85 -13.71 -19.90
C GLU A 280 -14.28 -12.24 -19.66
N ASN A 281 -15.58 -11.95 -19.63
CA ASN A 281 -16.11 -10.58 -19.65
C ASN A 281 -16.75 -10.10 -18.33
N VAL A 282 -16.36 -10.69 -17.18
CA VAL A 282 -16.90 -10.32 -15.86
C VAL A 282 -16.00 -9.27 -15.19
N PHE A 283 -16.57 -8.12 -14.79
CA PHE A 283 -15.81 -7.06 -14.13
C PHE A 283 -15.38 -7.49 -12.72
N ALA A 284 -14.14 -7.16 -12.36
CA ALA A 284 -13.62 -7.31 -11.00
C ALA A 284 -13.76 -8.72 -10.37
N LYS A 285 -13.62 -9.80 -11.16
CA LYS A 285 -13.70 -11.17 -10.65
C LYS A 285 -12.68 -11.45 -9.52
N GLY A 286 -13.17 -11.98 -8.40
CA GLY A 286 -12.33 -12.34 -7.25
C GLY A 286 -11.74 -11.15 -6.48
N LEU A 287 -10.67 -11.39 -5.71
CA LEU A 287 -9.95 -10.35 -4.94
C LEU A 287 -8.94 -9.61 -5.83
N CYS A 288 -9.42 -8.73 -6.69
CA CYS A 288 -8.58 -7.85 -7.51
C CYS A 288 -8.70 -6.38 -7.06
N PHE A 289 -7.86 -5.50 -7.62
CA PHE A 289 -7.85 -4.07 -7.28
C PHE A 289 -9.25 -3.43 -7.40
N TYR A 290 -9.94 -3.64 -8.53
CA TYR A 290 -11.27 -3.08 -8.76
C TYR A 290 -12.28 -3.56 -7.71
N LYS A 291 -12.22 -4.84 -7.29
CA LYS A 291 -13.09 -5.36 -6.24
C LYS A 291 -12.85 -4.67 -4.92
N LEU A 292 -11.60 -4.57 -4.50
CA LEU A 292 -11.22 -3.95 -3.24
C LEU A 292 -11.50 -2.45 -3.22
N PHE A 293 -11.30 -1.76 -4.36
CA PHE A 293 -11.66 -0.36 -4.52
C PHE A 293 -13.16 -0.14 -4.31
N TRP A 294 -14.01 -0.94 -4.96
CA TRP A 294 -15.46 -0.79 -4.81
C TRP A 294 -15.96 -1.24 -3.43
N VAL A 295 -15.33 -2.25 -2.83
CA VAL A 295 -15.55 -2.60 -1.42
C VAL A 295 -15.24 -1.41 -0.52
N PHE A 296 -14.07 -0.76 -0.69
CA PHE A 296 -13.68 0.42 0.06
C PHE A 296 -14.69 1.54 -0.07
N VAL A 297 -15.03 1.95 -1.29
CA VAL A 297 -15.93 3.09 -1.53
C VAL A 297 -17.32 2.84 -0.95
N VAL A 298 -17.91 1.68 -1.24
CA VAL A 298 -19.28 1.37 -0.81
C VAL A 298 -19.35 1.22 0.71
N SER A 299 -18.39 0.53 1.32
CA SER A 299 -18.36 0.37 2.79
C SER A 299 -18.08 1.68 3.52
N SER A 300 -17.29 2.60 2.97
CA SER A 300 -17.11 3.94 3.54
C SER A 300 -18.41 4.74 3.58
N ILE A 301 -19.24 4.63 2.53
CA ILE A 301 -20.53 5.30 2.46
C ILE A 301 -21.53 4.64 3.42
N ILE A 302 -21.64 3.31 3.38
CA ILE A 302 -22.50 2.53 4.29
C ILE A 302 -22.12 2.80 5.76
N GLY A 303 -20.83 2.93 6.05
CA GLY A 303 -20.32 3.24 7.38
C GLY A 303 -20.89 4.53 7.95
N VAL A 304 -20.98 5.60 7.15
CA VAL A 304 -21.62 6.86 7.57
C VAL A 304 -23.08 6.64 7.95
N PHE A 305 -23.82 5.86 7.18
CA PHE A 305 -25.23 5.58 7.49
C PHE A 305 -25.37 4.72 8.75
N ILE A 306 -24.50 3.73 8.95
CA ILE A 306 -24.49 2.90 10.15
C ILE A 306 -24.20 3.76 11.39
N GLU A 307 -23.19 4.61 11.34
CA GLU A 307 -22.86 5.49 12.46
C GLU A 307 -23.95 6.54 12.72
N SER A 308 -24.50 7.17 11.67
CA SER A 308 -25.60 8.12 11.82
C SER A 308 -26.84 7.46 12.44
N ALA A 309 -27.17 6.23 12.05
CA ALA A 309 -28.26 5.46 12.66
C ALA A 309 -27.96 5.10 14.12
N TRP A 310 -26.72 4.73 14.43
CA TRP A 310 -26.28 4.48 15.80
C TRP A 310 -26.35 5.73 16.67
N CYS A 311 -25.92 6.89 16.15
CA CYS A 311 -26.05 8.18 16.82
C CYS A 311 -27.51 8.52 17.11
N LEU A 312 -28.40 8.33 16.12
CA LEU A 312 -29.83 8.55 16.30
C LEU A 312 -30.41 7.64 17.40
N PHE A 313 -30.04 6.37 17.41
CA PHE A 313 -30.50 5.42 18.44
C PHE A 313 -29.98 5.75 19.84
N ARG A 314 -28.73 6.22 19.97
CA ARG A 314 -28.09 6.50 21.26
C ARG A 314 -28.43 7.87 21.84
N HIS A 315 -28.50 8.90 21.01
CA HIS A 315 -28.60 10.30 21.44
C HIS A 315 -29.91 10.97 21.02
N GLY A 316 -30.69 10.36 20.12
CA GLY A 316 -31.97 10.92 19.65
C GLY A 316 -31.86 11.95 18.54
N TYR A 317 -30.66 12.24 18.03
CA TYR A 317 -30.43 13.15 16.90
C TYR A 317 -29.32 12.64 15.98
N ILE A 318 -29.31 13.12 14.73
CA ILE A 318 -28.33 12.73 13.71
C ILE A 318 -27.12 13.65 13.78
N GLU A 319 -25.94 13.05 13.83
CA GLU A 319 -24.66 13.76 13.73
C GLU A 319 -23.96 13.45 12.41
N ASN A 320 -23.25 14.42 11.87
CA ASN A 320 -22.39 14.16 10.72
C ASN A 320 -21.15 13.37 11.16
N ARG A 321 -20.98 12.20 10.57
CA ARG A 321 -19.86 11.28 10.80
C ARG A 321 -19.01 11.05 9.54
N SER A 322 -19.14 11.95 8.57
CA SER A 322 -18.32 11.94 7.36
C SER A 322 -16.91 12.44 7.63
N ALA A 323 -15.91 11.78 7.06
CA ALA A 323 -14.53 12.26 7.05
C ALA A 323 -14.30 13.32 5.96
N LEU A 324 -15.12 13.35 4.90
CA LEU A 324 -15.00 14.30 3.79
C LEU A 324 -16.12 15.35 3.84
N ILE A 325 -15.80 16.58 3.42
CA ILE A 325 -16.73 17.72 3.44
C ILE A 325 -17.94 17.49 2.53
N TYR A 326 -17.72 17.03 1.30
CA TYR A 326 -18.78 16.98 0.27
C TYR A 326 -19.40 15.61 0.02
N ILE A 327 -18.72 14.55 0.45
CA ILE A 327 -19.14 13.16 0.16
C ILE A 327 -19.31 12.46 1.50
N PRO A 328 -20.47 11.82 1.77
CA PRO A 328 -20.65 11.03 2.98
C PRO A 328 -19.71 9.83 2.92
N PHE A 329 -18.56 9.95 3.58
CA PHE A 329 -17.47 9.01 3.44
C PHE A 329 -16.75 8.81 4.77
N ASN A 330 -16.90 7.63 5.39
CA ASN A 330 -16.17 7.25 6.59
C ASN A 330 -15.05 6.27 6.22
N MET A 331 -13.80 6.76 6.27
CA MET A 331 -12.63 5.98 5.88
C MET A 331 -12.35 4.78 6.80
N VAL A 332 -12.77 4.82 8.07
CA VAL A 332 -12.57 3.75 9.05
C VAL A 332 -13.29 2.48 8.60
N TYR A 333 -14.57 2.60 8.21
CA TYR A 333 -15.36 1.48 7.71
C TYR A 333 -14.84 0.98 6.36
N GLY A 334 -14.44 1.89 5.49
CA GLY A 334 -13.80 1.57 4.21
C GLY A 334 -12.58 0.66 4.36
N ILE A 335 -11.59 1.14 5.14
CA ILE A 335 -10.34 0.40 5.37
C ILE A 335 -10.63 -0.88 6.15
N GLY A 336 -11.50 -0.83 7.17
CA GLY A 336 -11.92 -1.99 7.96
C GLY A 336 -12.50 -3.11 7.10
N ALA A 337 -13.47 -2.79 6.24
CA ALA A 337 -14.09 -3.73 5.33
C ALA A 337 -13.09 -4.32 4.34
N VAL A 338 -12.19 -3.52 3.77
CA VAL A 338 -11.12 -4.02 2.89
C VAL A 338 -10.20 -4.97 3.64
N LEU A 339 -9.71 -4.59 4.82
CA LEU A 339 -8.79 -5.41 5.61
C LEU A 339 -9.45 -6.73 6.05
N MET A 340 -10.66 -6.67 6.61
CA MET A 340 -11.40 -7.86 7.01
C MET A 340 -11.68 -8.77 5.82
N THR A 341 -12.17 -8.21 4.70
CA THR A 341 -12.36 -8.98 3.47
C THR A 341 -11.04 -9.63 3.05
N TRP A 342 -9.97 -8.86 2.97
CA TRP A 342 -8.70 -9.33 2.42
C TRP A 342 -8.03 -10.40 3.29
N VAL A 343 -8.07 -10.24 4.62
CA VAL A 343 -7.49 -11.19 5.59
C VAL A 343 -8.38 -12.42 5.75
N LEU A 344 -9.69 -12.25 5.90
CA LEU A 344 -10.61 -13.33 6.28
C LEU A 344 -11.30 -14.01 5.10
N TYR A 345 -11.16 -13.52 3.86
CA TYR A 345 -11.77 -14.16 2.69
C TYR A 345 -11.43 -15.65 2.55
N ARG A 346 -10.20 -16.04 2.93
CA ARG A 346 -9.75 -17.45 2.90
C ARG A 346 -10.29 -18.29 4.05
N TRP A 347 -10.78 -17.65 5.11
CA TRP A 347 -11.29 -18.28 6.32
C TRP A 347 -12.76 -17.99 6.55
N ARG A 348 -13.47 -17.47 5.53
CA ARG A 348 -14.91 -17.15 5.60
C ARG A 348 -15.79 -18.37 5.93
N ASP A 349 -15.30 -19.56 5.59
CA ASP A 349 -16.00 -20.84 5.83
C ASP A 349 -15.63 -21.46 7.19
N LYS A 350 -14.76 -20.82 7.98
CA LYS A 350 -14.45 -21.25 9.36
C LYS A 350 -15.61 -20.91 10.31
N LYS A 351 -15.52 -21.45 11.53
CA LYS A 351 -16.48 -21.21 12.61
C LYS A 351 -16.62 -19.71 12.88
N ASP A 352 -17.85 -19.28 13.16
CA ASP A 352 -18.19 -17.88 13.36
C ASP A 352 -17.42 -17.26 14.54
N SER A 353 -17.20 -18.01 15.62
CA SER A 353 -16.39 -17.57 16.76
C SER A 353 -14.96 -17.21 16.39
N PHE A 354 -14.32 -17.95 15.48
CA PHE A 354 -12.99 -17.63 14.99
C PHE A 354 -13.00 -16.32 14.18
N ILE A 355 -14.01 -16.13 13.33
CA ILE A 355 -14.16 -14.91 12.52
C ILE A 355 -14.39 -13.70 13.43
N ILE A 356 -15.26 -13.81 14.43
CA ILE A 356 -15.51 -12.75 15.41
C ILE A 356 -14.20 -12.33 16.08
N VAL A 357 -13.45 -13.27 16.67
CA VAL A 357 -12.19 -12.96 17.38
C VAL A 357 -11.18 -12.28 16.46
N MET A 358 -11.03 -12.75 15.23
CA MET A 358 -10.12 -12.11 14.27
C MET A 358 -10.59 -10.70 13.88
N CYS A 359 -11.89 -10.51 13.68
CA CYS A 359 -12.47 -9.18 13.41
C CYS A 359 -12.29 -8.23 14.59
N MET A 360 -12.40 -8.71 15.84
CA MET A 360 -12.14 -7.91 17.04
C MET A 360 -10.70 -7.37 17.04
N ILE A 361 -9.72 -8.25 16.78
CA ILE A 361 -8.30 -7.87 16.76
C ILE A 361 -8.03 -6.91 15.61
N ILE A 362 -8.49 -7.22 14.40
CA ILE A 362 -8.25 -6.38 13.21
C ILE A 362 -8.90 -5.00 13.39
N GLY A 363 -10.14 -4.95 13.88
CA GLY A 363 -10.87 -3.71 14.12
C GLY A 363 -10.22 -2.85 15.18
N GLY A 364 -9.87 -3.41 16.35
CA GLY A 364 -9.21 -2.66 17.43
C GLY A 364 -7.85 -2.11 17.03
N VAL A 365 -7.03 -2.89 16.29
CA VAL A 365 -5.74 -2.42 15.77
C VAL A 365 -5.93 -1.31 14.72
N LEU A 366 -6.92 -1.44 13.84
CA LEU A 366 -7.23 -0.43 12.84
C LEU A 366 -7.68 0.88 13.48
N GLU A 367 -8.58 0.81 14.44
CA GLU A 367 -9.11 1.96 15.17
C GLU A 367 -7.98 2.70 15.89
N PHE A 368 -7.13 1.97 16.62
CA PHE A 368 -5.95 2.55 17.26
C PHE A 368 -5.01 3.23 16.26
N SER A 369 -4.74 2.57 15.13
CA SER A 369 -3.81 3.06 14.11
C SER A 369 -4.34 4.30 13.39
N LEU A 370 -5.63 4.35 13.08
CA LEU A 370 -6.26 5.50 12.42
C LEU A 370 -6.38 6.69 13.35
N SER A 371 -6.69 6.47 14.63
CA SER A 371 -6.66 7.53 15.64
C SER A 371 -5.26 8.14 15.78
N LEU A 372 -4.20 7.30 15.84
CA LEU A 372 -2.82 7.78 15.86
C LEU A 372 -2.41 8.53 14.59
N PHE A 373 -2.81 8.02 13.43
CA PHE A 373 -2.53 8.68 12.16
C PHE A 373 -3.19 10.06 12.10
N GLN A 374 -4.47 10.16 12.46
CA GLN A 374 -5.20 11.41 12.47
C GLN A 374 -4.55 12.43 13.41
N GLU A 375 -4.18 12.02 14.62
CA GLU A 375 -3.53 12.93 15.57
C GLU A 375 -2.19 13.44 15.03
N LYS A 376 -1.41 12.59 14.36
CA LYS A 376 -0.11 13.00 13.83
C LYS A 376 -0.20 13.91 12.62
N VAL A 377 -1.25 13.80 11.81
CA VAL A 377 -1.39 14.53 10.54
C VAL A 377 -2.23 15.80 10.70
N PHE A 378 -3.28 15.75 11.52
CA PHE A 378 -4.26 16.83 11.66
C PHE A 378 -4.34 17.38 13.09
N ASN A 379 -3.50 16.88 14.01
CA ASN A 379 -3.48 17.27 15.41
C ASN A 379 -4.86 17.20 16.08
N SER A 380 -5.65 16.21 15.68
CA SER A 380 -7.01 15.98 16.15
C SER A 380 -7.31 14.51 16.33
N VAL A 381 -8.30 14.20 17.17
CA VAL A 381 -8.85 12.85 17.33
C VAL A 381 -10.37 12.90 17.13
N SER A 382 -10.92 11.89 16.45
CA SER A 382 -12.36 11.79 16.19
C SER A 382 -13.13 11.04 17.28
N TRP A 383 -12.42 10.37 18.18
CA TRP A 383 -12.96 9.66 19.33
C TRP A 383 -11.92 9.57 20.45
N ASP A 384 -12.40 9.49 21.69
CA ASP A 384 -11.61 9.26 22.89
C ASP A 384 -12.36 8.28 23.81
N TYR A 385 -11.66 7.21 24.20
CA TYR A 385 -12.14 6.15 25.06
C TYR A 385 -11.41 6.10 26.41
N SER A 386 -10.71 7.17 26.79
CA SER A 386 -9.94 7.24 28.05
C SER A 386 -10.81 6.98 29.29
N SER A 387 -12.10 7.34 29.24
CA SER A 387 -13.08 7.12 30.30
C SER A 387 -13.60 5.67 30.40
N PHE A 388 -13.32 4.83 29.41
CA PHE A 388 -13.80 3.44 29.38
C PHE A 388 -12.82 2.48 30.04
N GLN A 389 -13.36 1.43 30.67
CA GLN A 389 -12.58 0.35 31.26
C GLN A 389 -11.85 -0.46 30.17
N VAL A 390 -10.61 -0.87 30.45
CA VAL A 390 -9.75 -1.64 29.50
C VAL A 390 -9.60 -0.90 28.16
N ASN A 391 -9.15 0.35 28.22
CA ASN A 391 -8.77 1.13 27.05
C ASN A 391 -7.27 1.05 26.78
N PHE A 392 -6.88 1.27 25.52
CA PHE A 392 -5.49 1.30 25.08
C PHE A 392 -5.16 2.71 24.58
N GLY A 393 -4.50 3.48 25.45
CA GLY A 393 -4.10 4.86 25.17
C GLY A 393 -5.26 5.79 24.83
N GLY A 394 -6.47 5.51 25.31
CA GLY A 394 -7.69 6.26 24.96
C GLY A 394 -8.17 6.10 23.52
N ARG A 395 -7.53 5.29 22.67
CA ARG A 395 -7.81 5.25 21.22
C ARG A 395 -8.65 4.06 20.75
N THR A 396 -8.60 2.97 21.51
CA THR A 396 -9.47 1.81 21.32
C THR A 396 -9.75 1.21 22.70
N ASN A 397 -10.79 0.39 22.79
CA ASN A 397 -11.12 -0.33 24.00
C ASN A 397 -11.70 -1.71 23.67
N LEU A 398 -11.75 -2.57 24.69
CA LEU A 398 -12.20 -3.95 24.52
C LEU A 398 -13.67 -4.06 24.09
N LEU A 399 -14.56 -3.22 24.62
CA LEU A 399 -15.99 -3.23 24.27
C LEU A 399 -16.22 -2.93 22.79
N TYR A 400 -15.60 -1.88 22.26
CA TYR A 400 -15.73 -1.52 20.86
C TYR A 400 -15.04 -2.52 19.93
N SER A 401 -13.98 -3.19 20.42
CA SER A 401 -13.41 -4.33 19.70
C SER A 401 -14.44 -5.47 19.53
N PHE A 402 -15.33 -5.74 20.50
CA PHE A 402 -16.43 -6.70 20.31
C PHE A 402 -17.42 -6.26 19.22
N PHE A 403 -17.77 -4.98 19.14
CA PHE A 403 -18.61 -4.47 18.05
C PHE A 403 -17.96 -4.69 16.69
N TRP A 404 -16.66 -4.44 16.56
CA TRP A 404 -15.89 -4.78 15.36
C TRP A 404 -15.93 -6.28 15.05
N GLY A 405 -15.92 -7.14 16.07
CA GLY A 405 -16.09 -8.59 15.96
C GLY A 405 -17.39 -8.99 15.26
N PHE A 406 -18.52 -8.52 15.78
CA PHE A 406 -19.85 -8.82 15.22
C PHE A 406 -20.08 -8.16 13.87
N LEU A 407 -19.72 -6.88 13.74
CA LEU A 407 -19.84 -6.15 12.47
C LEU A 407 -19.02 -6.83 11.37
N GLY A 408 -17.80 -7.27 11.69
CA GLY A 408 -16.94 -7.99 10.77
C GLY A 408 -17.46 -9.38 10.39
N LEU A 409 -18.07 -10.11 11.33
CA LEU A 409 -18.77 -11.36 11.00
C LEU A 409 -19.92 -11.10 10.02
N CYS A 410 -20.77 -10.12 10.31
CA CYS A 410 -21.88 -9.74 9.44
C CYS A 410 -21.38 -9.32 8.05
N TRP A 411 -20.28 -8.58 8.01
CA TRP A 411 -19.62 -8.19 6.77
C TRP A 411 -19.17 -9.41 5.95
N ILE A 412 -18.41 -10.33 6.55
CA ILE A 412 -17.84 -11.49 5.84
C ILE A 412 -18.91 -12.48 5.37
N LYS A 413 -19.92 -12.74 6.20
CA LYS A 413 -20.94 -13.77 5.92
C LYS A 413 -22.09 -13.27 5.04
N PHE A 414 -22.45 -11.99 5.11
CA PHE A 414 -23.66 -11.48 4.45
C PHE A 414 -23.38 -10.31 3.50
N LEU A 415 -22.75 -9.24 3.99
CA LEU A 415 -22.63 -8.00 3.19
C LEU A 415 -21.64 -8.15 2.02
N TYR A 416 -20.47 -8.73 2.28
CA TYR A 416 -19.43 -8.89 1.27
C TYR A 416 -19.83 -9.82 0.11
N PRO A 417 -20.42 -11.03 0.35
CA PRO A 417 -20.88 -11.87 -0.75
C PRO A 417 -21.88 -11.15 -1.67
N SER A 418 -22.88 -10.47 -1.08
CA SER A 418 -23.88 -9.71 -1.82
C SER A 418 -23.25 -8.56 -2.63
N LEU A 419 -22.40 -7.77 -2.00
CA LEU A 419 -21.69 -6.67 -2.66
C LEU A 419 -20.77 -7.17 -3.78
N SER A 420 -20.07 -8.28 -3.55
CA SER A 420 -19.17 -8.88 -4.54
C SER A 420 -19.93 -9.28 -5.81
N GLU A 421 -21.10 -9.90 -5.65
CA GLU A 421 -21.96 -10.29 -6.77
C GLU A 421 -22.45 -9.07 -7.56
N GLN A 422 -22.87 -8.00 -6.87
CA GLN A 422 -23.31 -6.77 -7.50
C GLN A 422 -22.18 -6.09 -8.30
N ILE A 423 -20.96 -6.04 -7.74
CA ILE A 423 -19.80 -5.49 -8.46
C ILE A 423 -19.50 -6.31 -9.71
N GLU A 424 -19.59 -7.64 -9.63
CA GLU A 424 -19.31 -8.53 -10.78
C GLU A 424 -20.33 -8.43 -11.92
N LYS A 425 -21.56 -7.95 -11.65
CA LYS A 425 -22.58 -7.71 -12.66
C LYS A 425 -22.29 -6.50 -13.56
N VAL A 426 -21.38 -5.62 -13.16
CA VAL A 426 -21.05 -4.40 -13.93
C VAL A 426 -20.26 -4.77 -15.19
N ARG A 427 -20.54 -4.08 -16.31
CA ARG A 427 -19.76 -4.27 -17.55
C ARG A 427 -18.29 -3.83 -17.36
N PRO A 428 -17.27 -4.58 -17.84
CA PRO A 428 -15.87 -4.28 -17.55
C PRO A 428 -15.38 -2.88 -17.94
N LEU A 429 -15.79 -2.37 -19.11
CA LEU A 429 -15.39 -1.04 -19.57
C LEU A 429 -16.02 0.05 -18.67
N THR A 430 -17.32 -0.05 -18.42
CA THR A 430 -18.06 0.85 -17.52
C THR A 430 -17.44 0.86 -16.12
N GLY A 431 -17.14 -0.33 -15.58
CA GLY A 431 -16.52 -0.45 -14.25
C GLY A 431 -15.14 0.22 -14.17
N LYS A 432 -14.30 0.11 -15.21
CA LYS A 432 -12.99 0.78 -15.27
C LYS A 432 -13.12 2.30 -15.34
N ILE A 433 -14.02 2.81 -16.21
CA ILE A 433 -14.27 4.26 -16.34
C ILE A 433 -14.81 4.82 -15.02
N LEU A 434 -15.81 4.15 -14.43
CA LEU A 434 -16.39 4.58 -13.17
C LEU A 434 -15.36 4.57 -12.04
N THR A 435 -14.50 3.54 -11.98
CA THR A 435 -13.38 3.49 -11.01
C THR A 435 -12.46 4.69 -11.17
N ALA A 436 -12.09 5.06 -12.39
CA ALA A 436 -11.23 6.21 -12.65
C ALA A 436 -11.89 7.53 -12.23
N VAL A 437 -13.15 7.75 -12.65
CA VAL A 437 -13.92 8.96 -12.30
C VAL A 437 -14.08 9.09 -10.79
N VAL A 438 -14.52 8.04 -10.10
CA VAL A 438 -14.68 8.06 -8.64
C VAL A 438 -13.34 8.25 -7.93
N SER A 439 -12.25 7.67 -8.43
CA SER A 439 -10.91 7.90 -7.87
C SER A 439 -10.51 9.38 -7.93
N VAL A 440 -10.72 10.03 -9.08
CA VAL A 440 -10.41 11.46 -9.24
C VAL A 440 -11.25 12.31 -8.29
N ILE A 441 -12.56 12.05 -8.21
CA ILE A 441 -13.47 12.75 -7.29
C ILE A 441 -13.00 12.60 -5.84
N LEU A 442 -12.71 11.38 -5.40
CA LEU A 442 -12.25 11.12 -4.03
C LEU A 442 -10.92 11.83 -3.72
N VAL A 443 -9.96 11.80 -4.64
CA VAL A 443 -8.67 12.50 -4.45
C VAL A 443 -8.89 14.01 -4.30
N ILE A 444 -9.74 14.61 -5.12
CA ILE A 444 -10.07 16.04 -5.03
C ILE A 444 -10.78 16.34 -3.70
N SER A 445 -11.79 15.55 -3.31
CA SER A 445 -12.53 15.74 -2.05
C SER A 445 -11.64 15.56 -0.82
N MET A 446 -10.72 14.59 -0.83
CA MET A 446 -9.72 14.39 0.21
C MET A 446 -8.75 15.58 0.28
N GLY A 447 -8.31 16.09 -0.88
CA GLY A 447 -7.45 17.27 -0.97
C GLY A 447 -8.10 18.51 -0.37
N ILE A 448 -9.36 18.79 -0.75
CA ILE A 448 -10.13 19.93 -0.21
C ILE A 448 -10.33 19.79 1.31
N SER A 449 -10.77 18.61 1.77
CA SER A 449 -11.03 18.38 3.20
C SER A 449 -9.76 18.50 4.04
N SER A 450 -8.64 17.94 3.54
CA SER A 450 -7.34 18.05 4.22
C SER A 450 -6.83 19.49 4.25
N PHE A 451 -6.96 20.21 3.13
CA PHE A 451 -6.54 21.62 3.05
C PHE A 451 -7.36 22.51 3.99
N ALA A 452 -8.66 22.27 4.10
CA ALA A 452 -9.54 23.00 5.03
C ALA A 452 -9.13 22.77 6.50
N LEU A 453 -8.84 21.52 6.89
CA LEU A 453 -8.38 21.19 8.24
C LEU A 453 -7.01 21.80 8.56
N LEU A 454 -6.07 21.74 7.62
CA LEU A 454 -4.76 22.41 7.77
C LEU A 454 -4.89 23.93 7.88
N ARG A 455 -5.84 24.53 7.14
CA ARG A 455 -6.09 25.97 7.23
C ARG A 455 -6.68 26.36 8.58
N GLN A 456 -7.60 25.56 9.11
CA GLN A 456 -8.14 25.71 10.47
C GLN A 456 -7.03 25.67 11.52
N GLU A 457 -6.12 24.70 11.43
CA GLU A 457 -4.96 24.63 12.33
C GLU A 457 -4.10 25.92 12.24
N ASN A 458 -3.83 26.41 11.04
CA ASN A 458 -3.09 27.66 10.85
C ASN A 458 -3.81 28.87 11.46
N ARG A 459 -5.15 28.94 11.39
CA ARG A 459 -5.92 30.02 12.03
C ARG A 459 -5.79 29.97 13.55
N LEU A 460 -5.90 28.78 14.14
CA LEU A 460 -5.75 28.57 15.59
C LEU A 460 -4.35 28.95 16.09
N LYS A 461 -3.33 28.83 15.24
CA LYS A 461 -1.95 29.29 15.53
C LYS A 461 -1.70 30.77 15.20
N GLY A 462 -2.73 31.53 14.81
CA GLY A 462 -2.60 32.94 14.45
C GLY A 462 -1.87 33.21 13.13
N VAL A 463 -1.71 32.21 12.25
CA VAL A 463 -1.00 32.36 10.98
C VAL A 463 -1.96 32.95 9.92
N PRO A 464 -1.64 34.14 9.35
CA PRO A 464 -2.46 34.76 8.31
C PRO A 464 -2.34 34.02 6.97
N PRO A 465 -3.36 34.11 6.08
CA PRO A 465 -3.32 33.46 4.78
C PRO A 465 -2.25 34.08 3.88
N LYS A 466 -1.48 33.25 3.19
CA LYS A 466 -0.37 33.68 2.32
C LYS A 466 -0.77 33.86 0.86
N ASN A 467 -1.76 33.09 0.41
CA ASN A 467 -2.15 33.02 -1.00
C ASN A 467 -3.68 33.13 -1.14
N GLU A 468 -4.17 33.46 -2.34
CA GLU A 468 -5.61 33.58 -2.63
C GLU A 468 -6.40 32.31 -2.30
N LEU A 469 -5.81 31.13 -2.48
CA LEU A 469 -6.43 29.85 -2.11
C LEU A 469 -6.66 29.72 -0.60
N GLU A 470 -5.75 30.23 0.22
CA GLU A 470 -5.91 30.22 1.68
C GLU A 470 -6.97 31.24 2.13
N VAL A 471 -7.02 32.40 1.49
CA VAL A 471 -8.09 33.40 1.69
C VAL A 471 -9.45 32.81 1.33
N LEU A 472 -9.53 32.07 0.21
CA LEU A 472 -10.74 31.38 -0.22
C LEU A 472 -11.16 30.31 0.80
N ALA A 473 -10.21 29.53 1.31
CA ALA A 473 -10.47 28.54 2.34
C ALA A 473 -10.92 29.17 3.66
N ASP A 474 -10.39 30.32 4.04
CA ASP A 474 -10.87 31.06 5.22
C ASP A 474 -12.31 31.54 5.06
N LYS A 475 -12.69 31.94 3.84
CA LYS A 475 -14.04 32.41 3.55
C LYS A 475 -15.06 31.26 3.54
N TYR A 476 -14.75 30.15 2.87
CA TYR A 476 -15.72 29.07 2.63
C TYR A 476 -15.64 27.92 3.66
N TYR A 477 -14.48 27.69 4.27
CA TYR A 477 -14.25 26.64 5.27
C TYR A 477 -13.74 27.25 6.58
N ASN A 478 -14.51 28.22 7.09
CA ASN A 478 -14.26 28.83 8.38
C ASN A 478 -14.49 27.83 9.54
N ASP A 479 -14.10 28.23 10.76
CA ASP A 479 -14.12 27.32 11.91
C ASP A 479 -15.54 26.90 12.32
N ASP A 480 -16.53 27.79 12.18
CA ASP A 480 -17.94 27.46 12.44
C ASP A 480 -18.49 26.43 11.46
N TYR A 481 -18.13 26.55 10.18
CA TYR A 481 -18.50 25.58 9.16
C TYR A 481 -17.86 24.22 9.46
N LEU A 482 -16.55 24.20 9.74
CA LEU A 482 -15.85 22.94 10.04
C LEU A 482 -16.34 22.30 11.34
N LYS A 483 -16.75 23.07 12.34
CA LYS A 483 -17.39 22.53 13.55
C LYS A 483 -18.75 21.88 13.26
N LYS A 484 -19.52 22.40 12.30
CA LYS A 484 -20.77 21.77 11.85
C LYS A 484 -20.52 20.49 11.04
N VAL A 485 -19.47 20.47 10.23
CA VAL A 485 -19.10 19.29 9.43
C VAL A 485 -18.47 18.20 10.29
N TYR A 486 -17.62 18.57 11.25
CA TYR A 486 -16.86 17.68 12.13
C TYR A 486 -17.18 17.92 13.61
N PRO A 487 -18.44 17.68 14.06
CA PRO A 487 -18.88 18.03 15.41
C PRO A 487 -18.17 17.26 16.53
N ASN A 488 -17.58 16.11 16.19
CA ASN A 488 -16.93 15.20 17.13
C ASN A 488 -15.39 15.28 17.10
N MET A 489 -14.83 16.16 16.28
CA MET A 489 -13.38 16.31 16.20
C MET A 489 -12.87 17.09 17.41
N ILE A 490 -11.98 16.47 18.18
CA ILE A 490 -11.29 17.09 19.31
C ILE A 490 -9.93 17.56 18.81
N LEU A 491 -9.71 18.88 18.82
CA LEU A 491 -8.43 19.49 18.49
C LEU A 491 -7.50 19.43 19.70
N LYS A 492 -6.28 18.91 19.54
CA LYS A 492 -5.27 18.92 20.60
C LYS A 492 -4.43 20.18 20.48
N VAL A 493 -4.78 21.22 21.23
CA VAL A 493 -3.92 22.41 21.36
C VAL A 493 -2.64 21.97 22.09
N GLN A 494 -1.47 22.36 21.58
CA GLN A 494 -0.21 22.09 22.27
C GLN A 494 -0.22 22.85 23.60
N GLU A 495 -0.10 22.14 24.72
CA GLU A 495 0.12 22.75 26.04
C GLU A 495 1.33 23.68 25.96
N GLY A 496 1.07 24.99 26.09
CA GLY A 496 2.07 26.03 25.95
C GLY A 496 1.56 27.47 25.99
N GLN A 497 0.25 27.73 25.96
CA GLN A 497 -0.30 29.10 26.03
C GLN A 497 -1.53 29.30 26.94
N ASP A 498 -1.98 28.29 27.69
CA ASP A 498 -3.12 28.43 28.62
C ASP A 498 -2.68 28.52 30.09
N SER A 499 -1.71 29.39 30.40
CA SER A 499 -1.45 29.78 31.80
C SER A 499 -1.92 31.20 32.15
N ASN A 500 -2.50 31.95 31.21
CA ASN A 500 -2.85 33.37 31.43
C ASN A 500 -4.30 33.77 31.10
N LEU A 501 -5.20 32.83 30.78
CA LEU A 501 -6.60 33.18 30.44
C LEU A 501 -7.66 32.61 31.41
N GLN A 502 -7.26 31.84 32.43
CA GLN A 502 -8.20 31.34 33.46
C GLN A 502 -8.15 32.09 34.80
N THR A 503 -7.34 33.15 34.91
CA THR A 503 -7.19 33.91 36.17
C THR A 503 -7.95 35.25 36.20
N GLU A 504 -8.52 35.70 35.08
CA GLU A 504 -9.25 36.99 35.03
C GLU A 504 -10.79 36.86 35.06
N GLU A 505 -11.38 35.75 34.63
CA GLU A 505 -12.86 35.56 34.71
C GLU A 505 -13.39 35.11 36.09
N SER A 506 -12.54 35.09 37.13
CA SER A 506 -12.95 34.86 38.53
C SER A 506 -12.82 36.10 39.42
N ARG A 507 -12.55 37.26 38.83
CA ARG A 507 -12.57 38.57 39.48
C ARG A 507 -13.17 39.63 38.57
N GLU A 508 -14.48 39.56 38.36
CA GLU A 508 -15.38 40.72 38.21
C GLU A 508 -16.85 40.32 38.35
#